data_AF-A0A0P9D5N7-F1
#
_entry.id   AF-A0A0P9D5N7-F1
#
_cell.length_a   1.000
_cell.length_b   1.000
_cell.length_c   1.000
_cell.angle_alpha   90.00
_cell.angle_beta   90.00
_cell.angle_gamma   90.00
#
_symmetry.space_group_name_H-M   'P 1'
#
loop_
_entity.id
_entity.type
_entity.pdbx_description
1 polymer ?
#
loop_
_entity_poly.entity_id
_entity_poly.type
_entity_poly.pdbx_seq_one_letter_code
_entity_poly.pdbx_strand_id
1 'polypeptide(L)'
;MTAHLTTNQRLLDGAHAALNRIDAAPQAHRTILLGFICDTIRETAASMPHVLVEMLPHVARLGAPQAAYDAYCACKHRCSYGEQASILVGILPYLQPGDAVFDRALQAAREFPISFARPALLAGLACGITEPEQGTLVDEALSRARAESDAAEQAVALAYTLPYLPEIWRGPIAREASDRLSAWDLAADQADEVRAFIAPYLAAPSQAVRI
;
A
#
# COMPACT_ATOMS: atom_id res chain seq x y z
N MET A 1 23.32 -21.33 5.21
CA MET A 1 22.37 -20.22 4.98
C MET A 1 21.52 -20.40 3.71
N THR A 2 22.04 -21.01 2.63
CA THR A 2 21.31 -21.23 1.37
C THR A 2 20.09 -22.17 1.46
N ALA A 3 20.14 -23.20 2.32
CA ALA A 3 19.05 -24.17 2.47
C ALA A 3 17.77 -23.61 3.12
N HIS A 4 17.89 -22.62 4.02
CA HIS A 4 16.72 -21.95 4.62
C HIS A 4 16.04 -21.01 3.61
N LEU A 5 16.83 -20.32 2.79
CA LEU A 5 16.33 -19.42 1.74
C LEU A 5 15.53 -20.18 0.67
N THR A 6 16.01 -21.35 0.24
CA THR A 6 15.28 -22.22 -0.71
C THR A 6 14.04 -22.86 -0.11
N THR A 7 14.03 -23.12 1.20
CA THR A 7 12.85 -23.65 1.89
C THR A 7 11.76 -22.59 2.02
N ASN A 8 12.13 -21.36 2.41
CA ASN A 8 11.18 -20.24 2.51
C ASN A 8 10.59 -19.88 1.14
N GLN A 9 11.41 -19.87 0.08
CA GLN A 9 10.91 -19.61 -1.27
C GLN A 9 9.90 -20.67 -1.73
N ARG A 10 10.17 -21.95 -1.50
CA ARG A 10 9.21 -23.03 -1.84
C ARG A 10 7.90 -22.93 -1.07
N LEU A 11 7.96 -22.50 0.19
CA LEU A 11 6.76 -22.27 1.01
C LEU A 11 5.94 -21.10 0.45
N LEU A 12 6.60 -20.00 0.07
CA LEU A 12 5.95 -18.87 -0.60
C LEU A 12 5.33 -19.27 -1.93
N ASP A 13 6.06 -19.99 -2.78
CA ASP A 13 5.56 -20.46 -4.07
C ASP A 13 4.34 -21.40 -3.89
N GLY A 14 4.39 -22.28 -2.88
CA GLY A 14 3.28 -23.13 -2.51
C GLY A 14 2.06 -22.36 -1.99
N ALA A 15 2.28 -21.32 -1.18
CA ALA A 15 1.23 -20.45 -0.68
C ALA A 15 0.58 -19.65 -1.82
N HIS A 16 1.37 -19.09 -2.74
CA HIS A 16 0.87 -18.45 -3.96
C HIS A 16 0.02 -19.42 -4.80
N ALA A 17 0.52 -20.64 -5.04
CA ALA A 17 -0.22 -21.64 -5.80
C ALA A 17 -1.52 -22.08 -5.09
N ALA A 18 -1.57 -22.06 -3.76
CA ALA A 18 -2.80 -22.31 -3.01
C ALA A 18 -3.80 -21.15 -3.15
N LEU A 19 -3.34 -19.91 -2.99
CA LEU A 19 -4.16 -18.71 -3.14
C LEU A 19 -4.75 -18.57 -4.56
N ASN A 20 -3.95 -18.82 -5.60
CA ASN A 20 -4.43 -18.80 -6.98
C ASN A 20 -5.51 -19.86 -7.25
N ARG A 21 -5.44 -21.03 -6.58
CA ARG A 21 -6.49 -22.06 -6.68
C ARG A 21 -7.77 -21.65 -5.96
N ILE A 22 -7.65 -20.89 -4.88
CA ILE A 22 -8.79 -20.35 -4.11
C ILE A 22 -9.54 -19.29 -4.91
N ASP A 23 -8.86 -18.53 -5.78
CA ASP A 23 -9.52 -17.56 -6.68
C ASP A 23 -10.49 -18.22 -7.68
N ALA A 24 -10.29 -19.50 -8.00
CA ALA A 24 -11.22 -20.25 -8.84
C ALA A 24 -12.45 -20.80 -8.06
N ALA A 25 -12.47 -20.68 -6.73
CA ALA A 25 -13.53 -21.21 -5.89
C ALA A 25 -14.74 -20.25 -5.77
N PRO A 26 -15.96 -20.77 -5.50
CA PRO A 26 -17.13 -19.95 -5.20
C PRO A 26 -16.89 -19.02 -4.01
N GLN A 27 -17.43 -17.80 -4.06
CA GLN A 27 -17.14 -16.72 -3.09
C GLN A 27 -17.32 -17.13 -1.62
N ALA A 28 -18.38 -17.87 -1.28
CA ALA A 28 -18.61 -18.32 0.09
C ALA A 28 -17.51 -19.27 0.61
N HIS A 29 -17.00 -20.16 -0.25
CA HIS A 29 -15.89 -21.06 0.11
C HIS A 29 -14.56 -20.31 0.18
N ARG A 30 -14.40 -19.30 -0.68
CA ARG A 30 -13.22 -18.44 -0.73
C ARG A 30 -12.98 -17.71 0.58
N THR A 31 -14.01 -17.05 1.13
CA THR A 31 -13.90 -16.32 2.40
C THR A 31 -13.46 -17.22 3.55
N ILE A 32 -14.03 -18.43 3.64
CA ILE A 32 -13.67 -19.40 4.69
C ILE A 32 -12.20 -19.86 4.53
N LEU A 33 -11.79 -20.21 3.32
CA LEU A 33 -10.41 -20.66 3.05
C LEU A 33 -9.38 -19.56 3.30
N LEU A 34 -9.69 -18.32 2.93
CA LEU A 34 -8.83 -17.17 3.21
C LEU A 34 -8.72 -16.88 4.72
N GLY A 35 -9.79 -17.11 5.49
CA GLY A 35 -9.75 -17.05 6.96
C GLY A 35 -8.74 -18.03 7.56
N PHE A 36 -8.77 -19.30 7.13
CA PHE A 36 -7.78 -20.31 7.57
C PHE A 36 -6.35 -19.95 7.19
N ILE A 37 -6.15 -19.35 6.01
CA ILE A 37 -4.84 -18.86 5.59
C ILE A 37 -4.37 -17.74 6.52
N CYS A 38 -5.23 -16.78 6.87
CA CYS A 38 -4.90 -15.73 7.84
C CYS A 38 -4.52 -16.30 9.22
N ASP A 39 -5.21 -17.35 9.68
CA ASP A 39 -4.87 -18.01 10.94
C ASP A 39 -3.49 -18.68 10.87
N THR A 40 -3.22 -19.39 9.78
CA THR A 40 -1.91 -20.02 9.51
C THR A 40 -0.80 -18.97 9.41
N ILE A 41 -1.06 -17.86 8.74
CA ILE A 41 -0.13 -16.72 8.65
C ILE A 41 0.16 -16.18 10.05
N ARG A 42 -0.84 -16.02 10.91
CA ARG A 42 -0.65 -15.51 12.27
C ARG A 42 0.27 -16.41 13.10
N GLU A 43 0.11 -17.71 12.96
CA GLU A 43 0.94 -18.72 13.64
C GLU A 43 2.38 -18.73 13.08
N THR A 44 2.53 -18.67 11.76
CA THR A 44 3.82 -18.78 11.07
C THR A 44 4.62 -17.47 10.99
N ALA A 45 3.96 -16.32 11.16
CA ALA A 45 4.59 -15.00 11.29
C ALA A 45 5.59 -14.93 12.45
N ALA A 46 5.54 -15.91 13.38
CA ALA A 46 6.63 -16.34 14.28
C ALA A 46 8.02 -16.12 13.71
N SER A 47 8.17 -16.72 12.54
CA SER A 47 9.46 -17.15 12.02
C SER A 47 9.79 -16.47 10.70
N MET A 48 8.81 -15.85 10.03
CA MET A 48 8.95 -15.30 8.68
C MET A 48 8.06 -14.07 8.43
N PRO A 49 8.46 -12.86 8.88
CA PRO A 49 7.67 -11.64 8.69
C PRO A 49 7.54 -11.21 7.22
N HIS A 50 8.49 -11.55 6.35
CA HIS A 50 8.44 -11.26 4.91
C HIS A 50 7.25 -11.94 4.20
N VAL A 51 6.77 -13.09 4.70
CA VAL A 51 5.55 -13.75 4.19
C VAL A 51 4.33 -12.83 4.34
N LEU A 52 4.30 -11.95 5.35
CA LEU A 52 3.20 -11.01 5.57
C LEU A 52 3.10 -9.98 4.44
N VAL A 53 4.25 -9.48 3.97
CA VAL A 53 4.35 -8.48 2.90
C VAL A 53 3.79 -9.01 1.59
N GLU A 54 4.03 -10.29 1.30
CA GLU A 54 3.58 -10.91 0.06
C GLU A 54 2.13 -11.40 0.17
N MET A 55 1.78 -12.08 1.27
CA MET A 55 0.52 -12.82 1.36
C MET A 55 -0.68 -11.94 1.70
N LEU A 56 -0.55 -11.00 2.64
CA LEU A 56 -1.73 -10.26 3.13
C LEU A 56 -2.37 -9.37 2.05
N PRO A 57 -1.60 -8.63 1.22
CA PRO A 57 -2.18 -7.93 0.07
C PRO A 57 -2.89 -8.88 -0.91
N HIS A 58 -2.36 -10.09 -1.10
CA HIS A 58 -2.98 -11.09 -1.97
C HIS A 58 -4.31 -11.59 -1.39
N VAL A 59 -4.37 -11.88 -0.09
CA VAL A 59 -5.60 -12.24 0.61
C VAL A 59 -6.66 -11.14 0.50
N ALA A 60 -6.25 -9.87 0.65
CA ALA A 60 -7.15 -8.73 0.50
C ALA A 60 -7.76 -8.67 -0.91
N ARG A 61 -6.91 -8.80 -1.95
CA ARG A 61 -7.33 -8.83 -3.36
C ARG A 61 -8.30 -9.96 -3.68
N LEU A 62 -8.15 -11.11 -3.03
CA LEU A 62 -9.04 -12.26 -3.21
C LEU A 62 -10.40 -12.11 -2.49
N GLY A 63 -10.66 -10.97 -1.85
CA GLY A 63 -11.96 -10.66 -1.26
C GLY A 63 -12.05 -10.91 0.25
N ALA A 64 -10.92 -11.01 0.96
CA ALA A 64 -10.88 -11.05 2.43
C ALA A 64 -10.02 -9.93 3.04
N PRO A 65 -10.27 -8.65 2.69
CA PRO A 65 -9.44 -7.52 3.15
C PRO A 65 -9.52 -7.27 4.66
N GLN A 66 -10.68 -7.55 5.27
CA GLN A 66 -10.84 -7.46 6.73
C GLN A 66 -9.96 -8.49 7.45
N ALA A 67 -10.00 -9.75 7.01
CA ALA A 67 -9.16 -10.82 7.59
C ALA A 67 -7.67 -10.54 7.40
N ALA A 68 -7.28 -10.01 6.22
CA ALA A 68 -5.92 -9.58 5.95
C ALA A 68 -5.47 -8.46 6.91
N TYR A 69 -6.33 -7.46 7.14
CA TYR A 69 -6.04 -6.35 8.04
C TYR A 69 -5.93 -6.80 9.51
N ASP A 70 -6.82 -7.66 9.97
CA ASP A 70 -6.76 -8.18 11.35
C ASP A 70 -5.51 -9.06 11.56
N ALA A 71 -5.12 -9.85 10.55
CA ALA A 71 -3.85 -10.59 10.57
C ALA A 71 -2.64 -9.64 10.59
N TYR A 72 -2.66 -8.57 9.81
CA TYR A 72 -1.66 -7.51 9.89
C TYR A 72 -1.58 -6.92 11.31
N CYS A 73 -2.70 -6.52 11.92
CA CYS A 73 -2.70 -5.96 13.27
C CYS A 73 -2.11 -6.92 14.31
N ALA A 74 -2.38 -8.21 14.19
CA ALA A 74 -1.84 -9.23 15.08
C ALA A 74 -0.31 -9.39 14.94
N CYS A 75 0.24 -9.13 13.75
CA CYS A 75 1.65 -9.42 13.44
C CYS A 75 2.52 -8.17 13.22
N LYS A 76 1.96 -6.95 13.14
CA LYS A 76 2.68 -5.73 12.73
C LYS A 76 3.94 -5.43 13.54
N HIS A 77 3.95 -5.82 14.82
CA HIS A 77 5.09 -5.64 15.73
C HIS A 77 6.34 -6.45 15.32
N ARG A 78 6.23 -7.33 14.32
CA ARG A 78 7.32 -8.15 13.76
C ARG A 78 7.86 -7.61 12.45
N CYS A 79 7.27 -6.53 11.93
CA CYS A 79 7.61 -5.90 10.68
C CYS A 79 8.30 -4.56 10.96
N SER A 80 9.32 -4.24 10.17
CA SER A 80 9.82 -2.87 10.03
C SER A 80 8.71 -1.94 9.54
N TYR A 81 8.84 -0.63 9.77
CA TYR A 81 7.84 0.31 9.27
C TYR A 81 7.72 0.32 7.74
N GLY A 82 8.81 0.05 7.02
CA GLY A 82 8.75 -0.12 5.56
C GLY A 82 7.86 -1.31 5.15
N GLU A 83 8.05 -2.46 5.79
CA GLU A 83 7.20 -3.64 5.56
C GLU A 83 5.74 -3.39 5.96
N GLN A 84 5.50 -2.72 7.09
CA GLN A 84 4.15 -2.36 7.51
C GLN A 84 3.45 -1.44 6.50
N ALA A 85 4.15 -0.43 6.00
CA ALA A 85 3.62 0.46 4.97
C ALA A 85 3.30 -0.32 3.70
N SER A 86 4.22 -1.18 3.23
CA SER A 86 4.02 -2.05 2.05
C SER A 86 2.82 -2.98 2.19
N ILE A 87 2.63 -3.60 3.37
CA ILE A 87 1.47 -4.44 3.65
C ILE A 87 0.18 -3.61 3.58
N LEU A 88 0.15 -2.47 4.28
CA LEU A 88 -1.03 -1.64 4.36
C LEU A 88 -1.44 -1.11 2.98
N VAL A 89 -0.52 -0.52 2.20
CA VAL A 89 -0.88 -0.02 0.85
C VAL A 89 -1.42 -1.10 -0.08
N GLY A 90 -1.11 -2.38 0.20
CA GLY A 90 -1.66 -3.53 -0.51
C GLY A 90 -3.02 -4.03 0.00
N ILE A 91 -3.41 -3.71 1.23
CA ILE A 91 -4.70 -4.11 1.83
C ILE A 91 -5.75 -2.99 1.71
N LEU A 92 -5.34 -1.75 2.00
CA LEU A 92 -6.22 -0.59 2.15
C LEU A 92 -7.15 -0.33 0.94
N PRO A 93 -6.71 -0.48 -0.33
CA PRO A 93 -7.57 -0.27 -1.49
C PRO A 93 -8.78 -1.21 -1.58
N TYR A 94 -8.80 -2.29 -0.79
CA TYR A 94 -9.88 -3.27 -0.77
C TYR A 94 -10.84 -3.10 0.41
N LEU A 95 -10.57 -2.18 1.34
CA LEU A 95 -11.47 -1.87 2.45
C LEU A 95 -12.57 -0.89 1.99
N GLN A 96 -13.78 -1.04 2.54
CA GLN A 96 -14.94 -0.22 2.20
C GLN A 96 -15.41 0.61 3.40
N PRO A 97 -15.95 1.82 3.19
CA PRO A 97 -16.50 2.64 4.27
C PRO A 97 -17.71 1.97 4.93
N GLY A 98 -17.95 2.28 6.20
CA GLY A 98 -19.10 1.77 6.96
C GLY A 98 -18.77 0.58 7.88
N ASP A 99 -17.57 0.00 7.75
CA ASP A 99 -17.12 -1.11 8.58
C ASP A 99 -16.10 -0.66 9.62
N ALA A 100 -16.13 -1.23 10.84
CA ALA A 100 -15.19 -0.90 11.91
C ALA A 100 -13.70 -1.14 11.56
N VAL A 101 -13.42 -1.98 10.56
CA VAL A 101 -12.05 -2.19 10.06
C VAL A 101 -11.56 -0.96 9.30
N PHE A 102 -12.42 -0.33 8.49
CA PHE A 102 -12.07 0.86 7.71
C PHE A 102 -11.68 2.02 8.64
N ASP A 103 -12.48 2.28 9.68
CA ASP A 103 -12.19 3.35 10.64
C ASP A 103 -10.86 3.11 11.39
N ARG A 104 -10.61 1.87 11.80
CA ARG A 104 -9.32 1.48 12.41
C ARG A 104 -8.15 1.67 11.44
N ALA A 105 -8.33 1.32 10.18
CA ALA A 105 -7.32 1.46 9.14
C ALA A 105 -7.04 2.92 8.80
N LEU A 106 -8.08 3.75 8.72
CA LEU A 106 -7.97 5.19 8.52
C LEU A 106 -7.21 5.84 9.69
N GLN A 107 -7.54 5.48 10.93
CA GLN A 107 -6.80 5.98 12.09
C GLN A 107 -5.34 5.55 12.05
N ALA A 108 -5.07 4.27 11.74
CA ALA A 108 -3.71 3.76 11.61
C ALA A 108 -2.91 4.48 10.50
N ALA A 109 -3.53 4.82 9.37
CA ALA A 109 -2.91 5.59 8.31
C ALA A 109 -2.57 7.03 8.76
N ARG A 110 -3.47 7.68 9.50
CA ARG A 110 -3.27 9.05 10.02
C ARG A 110 -2.17 9.15 11.07
N GLU A 111 -2.04 8.11 11.89
CA GLU A 111 -1.12 8.03 13.03
C GLU A 111 0.18 7.27 12.70
N PHE A 112 0.35 6.81 11.46
CA PHE A 112 1.47 5.95 11.10
C PHE A 112 2.82 6.60 11.49
N PRO A 113 3.77 5.90 12.12
CA PRO A 113 4.95 6.56 12.70
C PRO A 113 5.85 7.27 11.70
N ILE A 114 5.89 6.80 10.45
CA ILE A 114 6.67 7.40 9.37
C ILE A 114 5.81 8.42 8.63
N SER A 115 6.11 9.72 8.79
CA SER A 115 5.27 10.83 8.29
C SER A 115 5.08 10.77 6.78
N PHE A 116 6.17 10.65 6.02
CA PHE A 116 6.15 10.59 4.56
C PHE A 116 5.41 9.37 3.98
N ALA A 117 5.12 8.34 4.79
CA ALA A 117 4.33 7.18 4.37
C ALA A 117 2.82 7.38 4.55
N ARG A 118 2.39 8.27 5.47
CA ARG A 118 0.96 8.53 5.75
C ARG A 118 0.17 8.93 4.50
N PRO A 119 0.67 9.81 3.62
CA PRO A 119 -0.04 10.19 2.40
C PRO A 119 -0.35 9.01 1.49
N ALA A 120 0.60 8.10 1.30
CA ALA A 120 0.40 6.91 0.48
C ALA A 120 -0.66 5.97 1.07
N LEU A 121 -0.67 5.81 2.39
CA LEU A 121 -1.69 5.02 3.10
C LEU A 121 -3.09 5.62 2.94
N LEU A 122 -3.21 6.94 3.09
CA LEU A 122 -4.49 7.65 2.90
C LEU A 122 -4.97 7.59 1.44
N ALA A 123 -4.08 7.79 0.48
CA ALA A 123 -4.39 7.64 -0.94
C ALA A 123 -4.81 6.19 -1.26
N GLY A 124 -4.16 5.19 -0.66
CA GLY A 124 -4.53 3.78 -0.77
C GLY A 124 -5.95 3.50 -0.31
N LEU A 125 -6.38 4.07 0.82
CA LEU A 125 -7.78 4.01 1.26
C LEU A 125 -8.73 4.71 0.28
N ALA A 126 -8.36 5.90 -0.22
CA ALA A 126 -9.18 6.65 -1.16
C ALA A 126 -9.39 5.93 -2.51
N CYS A 127 -8.40 5.15 -2.96
CA CYS A 127 -8.45 4.41 -4.21
C CYS A 127 -9.59 3.38 -4.26
N GLY A 128 -9.98 2.81 -3.11
CA GLY A 128 -10.97 1.74 -3.01
C GLY A 128 -12.42 2.21 -2.89
N ILE A 129 -12.65 3.52 -2.79
CA ILE A 129 -13.95 4.09 -2.41
C ILE A 129 -14.40 5.17 -3.41
N THR A 130 -15.66 5.56 -3.35
CA THR A 130 -16.30 6.52 -4.27
C THR A 130 -16.44 7.92 -3.67
N GLU A 131 -16.82 8.88 -4.50
CA GLU A 131 -17.13 10.25 -4.04
C GLU A 131 -18.38 10.28 -3.14
N PRO A 132 -18.46 11.22 -2.16
CA PRO A 132 -17.52 12.32 -1.88
C PRO A 132 -16.33 11.98 -0.94
N GLU A 133 -16.32 10.80 -0.33
CA GLU A 133 -15.30 10.41 0.64
C GLU A 133 -13.92 10.25 -0.02
N GLN A 134 -13.90 9.80 -1.28
CA GLN A 134 -12.66 9.71 -2.07
C GLN A 134 -11.95 11.06 -2.17
N GLY A 135 -12.64 12.12 -2.62
CA GLY A 135 -12.04 13.45 -2.76
C GLY A 135 -11.48 13.96 -1.43
N THR A 136 -12.23 13.76 -0.34
CA THR A 136 -11.81 14.19 1.01
C THR A 136 -10.49 13.51 1.45
N LEU A 137 -10.35 12.20 1.22
CA LEU A 137 -9.13 11.48 1.58
C LEU A 137 -7.96 11.79 0.66
N VAL A 138 -8.20 12.02 -0.64
CA VAL A 138 -7.17 12.48 -1.58
C VAL A 138 -6.63 13.84 -1.15
N ASP A 139 -7.52 14.77 -0.82
CA ASP A 139 -7.12 16.11 -0.36
C ASP A 139 -6.32 16.04 0.95
N GLU A 140 -6.76 15.22 1.91
CA GLU A 140 -5.99 15.00 3.15
C GLU A 140 -4.60 14.42 2.86
N ALA A 141 -4.51 13.41 1.99
CA ALA A 141 -3.24 12.78 1.61
C ALA A 141 -2.26 13.79 1.01
N LEU A 142 -2.71 14.56 0.02
CA LEU A 142 -1.89 15.56 -0.66
C LEU A 142 -1.54 16.73 0.26
N SER A 143 -2.46 17.17 1.12
CA SER A 143 -2.17 18.20 2.12
C SER A 143 -1.08 17.76 3.10
N ARG A 144 -1.09 16.50 3.53
CA ARG A 144 -0.06 15.96 4.43
C ARG A 144 1.28 15.83 3.72
N ALA A 145 1.30 15.30 2.49
CA ALA A 145 2.54 15.21 1.71
C ALA A 145 3.19 16.59 1.53
N ARG A 146 2.38 17.63 1.27
CA ARG A 146 2.86 19.01 1.13
C ARG A 146 3.29 19.67 2.43
N ALA A 147 2.88 19.14 3.57
CA ALA A 147 3.22 19.67 4.88
C ALA A 147 4.54 19.11 5.42
N GLU A 148 5.14 18.11 4.77
CA GLU A 148 6.48 17.65 5.09
C GLU A 148 7.47 18.82 4.92
N SER A 149 8.34 19.01 5.92
CA SER A 149 9.20 20.20 6.00
C SER A 149 10.42 20.12 5.09
N ASP A 150 10.87 18.90 4.80
CA ASP A 150 12.03 18.65 3.94
C ASP A 150 11.58 18.38 2.51
N ALA A 151 12.28 18.99 1.53
CA ALA A 151 11.94 18.83 0.11
C ALA A 151 12.04 17.38 -0.36
N ALA A 152 12.94 16.59 0.22
CA ALA A 152 13.05 15.16 0.01
C ALA A 152 11.81 14.42 0.45
N GLU A 153 11.44 14.62 1.71
CA GLU A 153 10.31 13.93 2.33
C GLU A 153 9.02 14.30 1.61
N GLN A 154 8.88 15.58 1.23
CA GLN A 154 7.79 16.05 0.39
C GLN A 154 7.77 15.35 -0.98
N ALA A 155 8.92 15.25 -1.67
CA ALA A 155 9.02 14.58 -2.96
C ALA A 155 8.63 13.09 -2.87
N VAL A 156 9.18 12.38 -1.88
CA VAL A 156 8.91 10.96 -1.61
C VAL A 156 7.45 10.75 -1.24
N ALA A 157 6.90 11.57 -0.35
CA ALA A 157 5.52 11.48 0.09
C ALA A 157 4.54 11.69 -1.06
N LEU A 158 4.77 12.70 -1.91
CA LEU A 158 3.97 12.94 -3.11
C LEU A 158 4.11 11.77 -4.11
N ALA A 159 5.34 11.31 -4.36
CA ALA A 159 5.61 10.22 -5.29
C ALA A 159 4.82 8.96 -4.92
N TYR A 160 4.90 8.50 -3.67
CA TYR A 160 4.23 7.27 -3.25
C TYR A 160 2.69 7.34 -3.21
N THR A 161 2.09 8.51 -3.34
CA THR A 161 0.63 8.61 -3.54
C THR A 161 0.20 8.25 -4.96
N LEU A 162 1.07 8.44 -5.97
CA LEU A 162 0.72 8.34 -7.40
C LEU A 162 0.00 7.06 -7.83
N PRO A 163 0.39 5.85 -7.36
CA PRO A 163 -0.29 4.61 -7.77
C PRO A 163 -1.77 4.57 -7.36
N TYR A 164 -2.14 5.34 -6.33
CA TYR A 164 -3.44 5.29 -5.67
C TYR A 164 -4.31 6.51 -5.98
N LEU A 165 -3.76 7.53 -6.64
CA LEU A 165 -4.51 8.72 -7.01
C LEU A 165 -5.44 8.46 -8.22
N PRO A 166 -6.60 9.14 -8.29
CA PRO A 166 -7.36 9.25 -9.52
C PRO A 166 -6.51 9.83 -10.66
N GLU A 167 -6.78 9.41 -11.90
CA GLU A 167 -5.96 9.74 -13.08
C GLU A 167 -5.74 11.24 -13.26
N ILE A 168 -6.77 12.06 -13.01
CA ILE A 168 -6.73 13.52 -13.13
C ILE A 168 -5.67 14.16 -12.23
N TRP A 169 -5.32 13.53 -11.10
CA TRP A 169 -4.34 14.03 -10.14
C TRP A 169 -2.92 13.53 -10.42
N ARG A 170 -2.75 12.38 -11.07
CA ARG A 170 -1.43 11.73 -11.24
C ARG A 170 -0.42 12.61 -11.96
N GLY A 171 -0.79 13.20 -13.10
CA GLY A 171 0.12 14.05 -13.88
C GLY A 171 0.55 15.32 -13.14
N PRO A 172 -0.39 16.12 -12.60
CA PRO A 172 -0.06 17.29 -11.78
C PRO A 172 0.82 16.97 -10.57
N ILE A 173 0.47 15.93 -9.81
CA ILE A 173 1.23 15.54 -8.61
C ILE A 173 2.60 14.96 -8.95
N ALA A 174 2.73 14.24 -10.07
CA ALA A 174 4.02 13.75 -10.54
C ALA A 174 4.99 14.90 -10.87
N ARG A 175 4.48 15.96 -11.52
CA ARG A 175 5.28 17.17 -11.77
C ARG A 175 5.70 17.85 -10.48
N GLU A 176 4.75 18.03 -9.55
CA GLU A 176 5.05 18.62 -8.24
C GLU A 176 6.12 17.81 -7.49
N ALA A 177 6.00 16.48 -7.45
CA ALA A 177 7.00 15.60 -6.84
C ALA A 177 8.38 15.73 -7.52
N SER A 178 8.42 15.82 -8.85
CA SER A 178 9.66 16.04 -9.61
C SER A 178 10.30 17.40 -9.30
N ASP A 179 9.51 18.46 -9.15
CA ASP A 179 10.01 19.80 -8.82
C ASP A 179 10.63 19.81 -7.41
N ARG A 180 9.99 19.13 -6.45
CA ARG A 180 10.53 18.96 -5.08
C ARG A 180 11.81 18.13 -5.08
N LEU A 181 11.85 17.06 -5.87
CA LEU A 181 13.03 16.23 -6.04
C LEU A 181 14.21 17.00 -6.64
N SER A 182 13.95 17.92 -7.58
CA SER A 182 15.00 18.79 -8.15
C SER A 182 15.55 19.82 -7.17
N ALA A 183 14.79 20.16 -6.12
CA ALA A 183 15.25 21.03 -5.04
C ALA A 183 15.96 20.27 -3.90
N TRP A 184 16.01 18.94 -3.97
CA TRP A 184 16.61 18.06 -2.96
C TRP A 184 18.15 17.99 -3.14
N ASP A 185 18.89 18.37 -2.10
CA ASP A 185 20.36 18.40 -2.05
C ASP A 185 20.94 17.14 -1.35
N LEU A 186 20.79 15.95 -1.94
CA LEU A 186 21.26 14.67 -1.35
C LEU A 186 21.96 13.76 -2.39
N ALA A 187 22.47 12.63 -1.92
CA ALA A 187 23.16 11.64 -2.75
C ALA A 187 22.31 11.18 -3.95
N ALA A 188 22.92 11.17 -5.14
CA ALA A 188 22.27 10.94 -6.42
C ALA A 188 21.42 9.65 -6.46
N ASP A 189 21.88 8.57 -5.80
CA ASP A 189 21.25 7.24 -5.90
C ASP A 189 19.79 7.22 -5.39
N GLN A 190 19.48 7.87 -4.27
CA GLN A 190 18.10 7.90 -3.73
C GLN A 190 17.18 8.77 -4.57
N ALA A 191 17.71 9.87 -5.10
CA ALA A 191 16.94 10.75 -5.97
C ALA A 191 16.60 10.05 -7.30
N ASP A 192 17.50 9.21 -7.81
CA ASP A 192 17.29 8.45 -9.04
C ASP A 192 16.22 7.36 -8.89
N GLU A 193 16.11 6.70 -7.73
CA GLU A 193 15.02 5.77 -7.45
C GLU A 193 13.65 6.47 -7.49
N VAL A 194 13.53 7.63 -6.82
CA VAL A 194 12.30 8.42 -6.81
C VAL A 194 12.00 8.95 -8.21
N ARG A 195 13.01 9.38 -8.97
CA ARG A 195 12.87 9.82 -10.36
C ARG A 195 12.33 8.71 -11.26
N ALA A 196 12.91 7.51 -11.14
CA ALA A 196 12.47 6.33 -11.88
C ALA A 196 11.03 5.95 -11.53
N PHE A 197 10.66 6.07 -10.26
CA PHE A 197 9.30 5.81 -9.79
C PHE A 197 8.26 6.79 -10.35
N ILE A 198 8.58 8.08 -10.41
CA ILE A 198 7.65 9.13 -10.89
C ILE A 198 7.53 9.14 -12.43
N ALA A 199 8.56 8.72 -13.15
CA ALA A 199 8.65 8.83 -14.61
C ALA A 199 7.41 8.33 -15.40
N PRO A 200 6.78 7.19 -15.09
CA PRO A 200 5.59 6.73 -15.81
C PRO A 200 4.41 7.69 -15.72
N TYR A 201 4.30 8.45 -14.63
CA TYR A 201 3.20 9.39 -14.38
C TYR A 201 3.42 10.77 -15.03
N LEU A 202 4.67 11.09 -15.39
CA LEU A 202 5.01 12.28 -16.17
C LEU A 202 4.74 12.11 -17.67
N ALA A 203 4.89 10.88 -18.16
CA ALA A 203 4.66 10.52 -19.55
C ALA A 203 3.17 10.38 -19.91
N ALA A 204 2.30 10.29 -18.91
CA ALA A 204 0.86 10.21 -19.14
C ALA A 204 0.35 11.49 -19.81
N PRO A 205 -0.39 11.40 -20.94
CA PRO A 205 -0.88 12.57 -21.63
C PRO A 205 -1.77 13.36 -20.66
N SER A 206 -1.40 14.61 -20.44
CA SER A 206 -2.26 15.54 -19.71
C SER A 206 -3.51 15.73 -20.57
N GLN A 207 -4.59 15.01 -20.30
CA GLN A 207 -5.87 15.31 -20.94
C GLN A 207 -6.26 16.69 -20.47
N ALA A 208 -6.03 17.67 -21.35
CA ALA A 208 -6.53 19.02 -21.20
C ALA A 208 -8.03 18.92 -20.92
N VAL A 209 -8.44 19.43 -19.75
CA VAL A 209 -9.82 19.76 -19.46
C VAL A 209 -10.30 20.64 -20.61
N ARG A 210 -11.07 20.07 -21.53
CA ARG A 210 -11.81 20.85 -22.51
C ARG A 210 -12.98 21.48 -21.76
N ILE A 211 -12.82 22.75 -21.41
CA ILE A 211 -13.90 23.65 -21.00
C ILE A 211 -14.75 23.97 -22.23
#